data_AF-A0A7W1Z7M2-F1
#
_entry.id   AF-A0A7W1Z7M2-F1
#
_cell.length_a   1.000
_cell.length_b   1.000
_cell.length_c   1.000
_cell.angle_alpha   90.00
_cell.angle_beta   90.00
_cell.angle_gamma   90.00
#
_symmetry.space_group_name_H-M   'P 1'
#
loop_
_entity.id
_entity.type
_entity.pdbx_description
1 polymer ?
#
loop_
_entity_poly.entity_id
_entity_poly.type
_entity_poly.pdbx_seq_one_letter_code
_entity_poly.pdbx_strand_id
1 'polypeptide(L)'
;MSDSLKTEYGFEIKEWKYKNGDDLQWALPSFNDSTWETTHIDSLDSVFKGLAWFRCKLIFDPALKNNSLSFTILQTGASELYLDGHLLKQSGTVSDNNEKEVRWDTHAIPVAFNYSPGKVHEIAVRYSNHDKEHSYTSRGKIDQGFSLRIVNTNLSFLSEITISLYTGSLCMLMTTFFLSLGLLHLLIYLFYRKNNSNLYYFFFTFILGMFPLSILITANTHSFIVSWVSNSIVVLLFPILFISLLALLNSIFFEKFLARFKWQLIAAIAVDVYFYLQGPEGDILLYLFITYFSIETLVMIIQAVRKRRKGAKIIGAGVLFFIGFVVVSLIVVTYTMLAKTNVNFAGGVSAFIIFLALFLSVISIPVSMSIYLAKDFAQTNKNLEKKLIEIE
;
A
#
# COMPACT_ATOMS: atom_id res chain seq x y z
N MET A 1 -23.64 -15.38 -13.15
CA MET A 1 -23.74 -15.07 -11.71
C MET A 1 -23.41 -16.27 -10.82
N SER A 2 -23.98 -17.45 -11.07
CA SER A 2 -23.74 -18.66 -10.24
C SER A 2 -22.27 -19.11 -10.22
N ASP A 3 -21.57 -19.12 -11.36
CA ASP A 3 -20.16 -19.52 -11.40
C ASP A 3 -19.20 -18.49 -10.76
N SER A 4 -19.49 -17.19 -10.88
CA SER A 4 -18.70 -16.12 -10.25
C SER A 4 -18.78 -16.14 -8.72
N LEU A 5 -19.90 -16.62 -8.15
CA LEU A 5 -20.13 -16.74 -6.71
C LEU A 5 -19.40 -17.93 -6.06
N LYS A 6 -18.73 -18.78 -6.86
CA LYS A 6 -17.86 -19.87 -6.34
C LYS A 6 -16.48 -19.35 -5.90
N THR A 7 -16.16 -18.09 -6.18
CA THR A 7 -14.88 -17.46 -5.84
C THR A 7 -15.09 -16.31 -4.85
N GLU A 8 -14.06 -15.97 -4.08
CA GLU A 8 -14.08 -14.85 -3.12
C GLU A 8 -14.33 -13.48 -3.80
N TYR A 9 -14.04 -13.37 -5.10
CA TYR A 9 -14.20 -12.14 -5.87
C TYR A 9 -15.66 -11.81 -6.21
N GLY A 10 -16.55 -12.82 -6.20
CA GLY A 10 -17.98 -12.65 -6.44
C GLY A 10 -18.34 -12.12 -7.83
N PHE A 11 -19.55 -11.57 -7.93
CA PHE A 11 -20.11 -10.96 -9.14
C PHE A 11 -20.13 -9.43 -9.00
N GLU A 12 -19.42 -8.72 -9.88
CA GLU A 12 -19.40 -7.25 -9.91
C GLU A 12 -20.53 -6.69 -10.78
N ILE A 13 -21.24 -5.68 -10.26
CA ILE A 13 -22.29 -4.98 -11.00
C ILE A 13 -21.63 -3.84 -11.79
N LYS A 14 -21.61 -3.99 -13.12
CA LYS A 14 -20.91 -3.07 -14.03
C LYS A 14 -21.80 -2.02 -14.68
N GLU A 15 -23.09 -2.29 -14.82
CA GLU A 15 -24.02 -1.42 -15.53
C GLU A 15 -25.07 -0.86 -14.57
N TRP A 16 -25.24 0.46 -14.61
CA TRP A 16 -26.08 1.20 -13.68
C TRP A 16 -26.97 2.20 -14.42
N LYS A 17 -28.21 2.33 -13.95
CA LYS A 17 -29.00 3.53 -14.22
C LYS A 17 -28.47 4.66 -13.35
N TYR A 18 -28.25 5.82 -13.95
CA TYR A 18 -27.56 6.94 -13.32
C TYR A 18 -28.37 8.24 -13.44
N LYS A 19 -28.39 9.01 -12.36
CA LYS A 19 -28.97 10.36 -12.34
C LYS A 19 -28.27 11.27 -11.33
N ASN A 20 -27.90 12.45 -11.78
CA ASN A 20 -27.43 13.54 -10.93
C ASN A 20 -28.60 14.17 -10.15
N GLY A 21 -28.31 14.66 -8.94
CA GLY A 21 -29.28 15.25 -8.03
C GLY A 21 -29.57 14.34 -6.85
N ASP A 22 -30.45 14.78 -5.96
CA ASP A 22 -30.66 14.10 -4.68
C ASP A 22 -32.13 14.05 -4.27
N ASP A 23 -32.71 12.86 -4.28
CA ASP A 23 -34.09 12.63 -3.85
C ASP A 23 -34.23 11.19 -3.32
N LEU A 24 -34.59 11.07 -2.04
CA LEU A 24 -34.73 9.78 -1.35
C LEU A 24 -35.82 8.88 -1.95
N GLN A 25 -36.78 9.44 -2.70
CA GLN A 25 -37.76 8.62 -3.42
C GLN A 25 -37.11 7.74 -4.49
N TRP A 26 -35.91 8.09 -4.96
CA TRP A 26 -35.16 7.31 -5.92
C TRP A 26 -34.55 6.04 -5.31
N ALA A 27 -34.72 5.77 -4.01
CA ALA A 27 -34.44 4.45 -3.43
C ALA A 27 -35.58 3.44 -3.65
N LEU A 28 -36.82 3.91 -3.89
CA LEU A 28 -38.00 3.05 -3.87
C LEU A 28 -38.07 2.11 -5.08
N PRO A 29 -38.49 0.85 -4.91
CA PRO A 29 -38.62 -0.10 -6.02
C PRO A 29 -39.74 0.29 -7.01
N SER A 30 -40.74 1.05 -6.55
CA SER A 30 -41.84 1.55 -7.38
C SER A 30 -41.48 2.76 -8.24
N PHE A 31 -40.30 3.36 -8.05
CA PHE A 31 -39.87 4.52 -8.80
C PHE A 31 -39.52 4.16 -10.26
N ASN A 32 -39.96 4.98 -11.20
CA ASN A 32 -39.70 4.76 -12.63
C ASN A 32 -38.40 5.44 -13.07
N ASP A 33 -37.37 4.63 -13.30
CA ASP A 33 -36.02 5.01 -13.74
C ASP A 33 -35.81 4.89 -15.26
N SER A 34 -36.87 4.71 -16.06
CA SER A 34 -36.77 4.56 -17.52
C SER A 34 -36.12 5.74 -18.24
N THR A 35 -36.20 6.94 -17.68
CA THR A 35 -35.59 8.16 -18.22
C THR A 35 -34.13 8.36 -17.80
N TRP A 36 -33.60 7.50 -16.93
CA TRP A 36 -32.23 7.61 -16.45
C TRP A 36 -31.24 7.12 -17.49
N GLU A 37 -30.10 7.79 -17.55
CA GLU A 37 -28.99 7.38 -18.40
C GLU A 37 -28.42 6.06 -17.90
N THR A 38 -27.91 5.25 -18.82
CA THR A 38 -27.24 4.00 -18.47
C THR A 38 -25.75 4.24 -18.57
N THR A 39 -25.00 3.93 -17.52
CA THR A 39 -23.57 4.22 -17.44
C THR A 39 -22.81 3.06 -16.82
N HIS A 40 -21.50 3.04 -17.10
CA HIS A 40 -20.53 2.23 -16.39
C HIS A 40 -19.81 3.09 -15.37
N ILE A 41 -19.52 2.54 -14.20
CA ILE A 41 -18.87 3.32 -13.14
C ILE A 41 -17.50 3.85 -13.61
N ASP A 42 -16.76 3.04 -14.36
CA ASP A 42 -15.46 3.40 -14.95
C ASP A 42 -15.52 4.59 -15.93
N SER A 43 -16.72 5.05 -16.32
CA SER A 43 -16.94 6.18 -17.24
C SER A 43 -17.54 7.43 -16.58
N LEU A 44 -17.57 7.49 -15.24
CA LEU A 44 -18.22 8.58 -14.50
C LEU A 44 -17.59 9.97 -14.68
N ASP A 45 -16.29 10.01 -14.97
CA ASP A 45 -15.46 11.22 -14.85
C ASP A 45 -16.01 12.47 -15.55
N SER A 46 -16.64 12.30 -16.71
CA SER A 46 -17.16 13.42 -17.51
C SER A 46 -18.54 13.92 -17.09
N VAL A 47 -19.33 13.12 -16.35
CA VAL A 47 -20.75 13.41 -16.07
C VAL A 47 -21.05 13.61 -14.58
N PHE A 48 -20.16 13.17 -13.69
CA PHE A 48 -20.35 13.20 -12.26
C PHE A 48 -20.17 14.60 -11.65
N LYS A 49 -21.21 15.08 -10.95
CA LYS A 49 -21.28 16.42 -10.36
C LYS A 49 -21.09 16.44 -8.84
N GLY A 50 -20.46 15.40 -8.27
CA GLY A 50 -20.15 15.32 -6.85
C GLY A 50 -21.20 14.56 -6.03
N LEU A 51 -22.46 14.50 -6.47
CA LEU A 51 -23.49 13.63 -5.89
C LEU A 51 -24.39 13.06 -6.98
N ALA A 52 -24.66 11.76 -6.89
CA ALA A 52 -25.58 11.08 -7.79
C ALA A 52 -26.21 9.83 -7.18
N TRP A 53 -27.26 9.37 -7.84
CA TRP A 53 -27.90 8.09 -7.56
C TRP A 53 -27.65 7.09 -8.67
N PHE A 54 -27.53 5.84 -8.25
CA PHE A 54 -27.32 4.68 -9.09
C PHE A 54 -28.38 3.63 -8.79
N ARG A 55 -28.98 3.04 -9.83
CA ARG A 55 -30.00 2.01 -9.69
C ARG A 55 -29.70 0.80 -10.57
N CYS A 56 -30.00 -0.39 -10.04
CA CYS A 56 -29.83 -1.65 -10.75
C CYS A 56 -30.93 -2.63 -10.34
N LYS A 57 -31.55 -3.28 -11.32
CA LYS A 57 -32.54 -4.34 -11.13
C LYS A 57 -31.86 -5.69 -11.31
N LEU A 58 -31.95 -6.56 -10.31
CA LEU A 58 -31.38 -7.90 -10.36
C LEU A 58 -32.42 -8.96 -10.09
N ILE A 59 -32.25 -10.12 -10.73
CA ILE A 59 -33.01 -11.33 -10.43
C ILE A 59 -32.01 -12.39 -9.99
N PHE A 60 -32.18 -12.89 -8.77
CA PHE A 60 -31.33 -13.96 -8.25
C PHE A 60 -31.80 -15.31 -8.78
N ASP A 61 -30.87 -16.11 -9.30
CA ASP A 61 -31.14 -17.46 -9.77
C ASP A 61 -31.72 -18.32 -8.63
N PRO A 62 -32.84 -19.04 -8.84
CA PRO A 62 -33.37 -20.02 -7.90
C PRO A 62 -32.35 -21.00 -7.32
N ALA A 63 -31.31 -21.35 -8.09
CA ALA A 63 -30.22 -22.21 -7.64
C ALA A 63 -29.43 -21.64 -6.44
N LEU A 64 -29.51 -20.33 -6.19
CA LEU A 64 -28.83 -19.66 -5.09
C LEU A 64 -29.61 -19.72 -3.78
N LYS A 65 -30.82 -20.28 -3.72
CA LYS A 65 -31.71 -20.23 -2.54
C LYS A 65 -31.06 -20.56 -1.18
N ASN A 66 -30.06 -21.45 -1.15
CA ASN A 66 -29.38 -21.87 0.08
C ASN A 66 -28.04 -21.14 0.32
N ASN A 67 -27.69 -20.16 -0.51
CA ASN A 67 -26.45 -19.41 -0.41
C ASN A 67 -26.70 -18.13 0.40
N SER A 68 -25.90 -17.93 1.44
CA SER A 68 -25.80 -16.62 2.10
C SER A 68 -25.01 -15.67 1.19
N LEU A 69 -25.62 -14.57 0.79
CA LEU A 69 -25.01 -13.54 -0.06
C LEU A 69 -24.81 -12.25 0.72
N SER A 70 -23.76 -11.53 0.35
CA SER A 70 -23.44 -10.22 0.89
C SER A 70 -23.05 -9.26 -0.22
N PHE A 71 -23.30 -7.97 0.01
CA PHE A 71 -22.73 -6.90 -0.80
C PHE A 71 -21.38 -6.51 -0.23
N THR A 72 -20.39 -6.31 -1.09
CA THR A 72 -19.15 -5.62 -0.75
C THR A 72 -19.04 -4.40 -1.63
N ILE A 73 -18.90 -3.23 -1.03
CA ILE A 73 -18.66 -1.99 -1.75
C ILE A 73 -17.23 -1.55 -1.53
N LEU A 74 -16.57 -1.11 -2.59
CA LEU A 74 -15.28 -0.42 -2.54
C LEU A 74 -15.49 1.00 -3.07
N GLN A 75 -15.03 2.01 -2.35
CA GLN A 75 -15.29 3.39 -2.73
C GLN A 75 -14.26 4.36 -2.16
N THR A 76 -14.18 5.54 -2.76
CA THR A 76 -13.37 6.66 -2.28
C THR A 76 -14.20 7.74 -1.59
N GLY A 77 -15.51 7.80 -1.85
CA GLY A 77 -16.44 8.82 -1.33
C GLY A 77 -17.25 8.40 -0.10
N ALA A 78 -18.49 8.89 -0.02
CA ALA A 78 -19.51 8.45 0.92
C ALA A 78 -20.67 7.78 0.17
N SER A 79 -21.33 6.81 0.80
CA SER A 79 -22.47 6.13 0.17
C SER A 79 -23.55 5.68 1.14
N GLU A 80 -24.77 5.61 0.64
CA GLU A 80 -25.88 4.89 1.22
C GLU A 80 -26.35 3.80 0.24
N LEU A 81 -26.33 2.55 0.70
CA LEU A 81 -26.75 1.37 -0.05
C LEU A 81 -28.15 0.96 0.37
N TYR A 82 -29.05 0.87 -0.60
CA TYR A 82 -30.44 0.47 -0.42
C TYR A 82 -30.74 -0.82 -1.18
N LEU A 83 -31.61 -1.64 -0.59
CA LEU A 83 -32.22 -2.81 -1.22
C LEU A 83 -33.73 -2.75 -1.05
N ASP A 84 -34.47 -2.79 -2.15
CA ASP A 84 -35.92 -2.70 -2.19
C ASP A 84 -36.48 -1.48 -1.43
N GLY A 85 -35.76 -0.36 -1.46
CA GLY A 85 -36.13 0.88 -0.76
C GLY A 85 -35.71 0.95 0.71
N HIS A 86 -35.16 -0.12 1.28
CA HIS A 86 -34.65 -0.14 2.64
C HIS A 86 -33.15 0.15 2.68
N LEU A 87 -32.73 1.07 3.56
CA LEU A 87 -31.32 1.37 3.79
C LEU A 87 -30.64 0.16 4.45
N LEU A 88 -29.68 -0.44 3.77
CA LEU A 88 -28.87 -1.55 4.29
C LEU A 88 -27.62 -1.07 5.01
N LYS A 89 -26.92 -0.10 4.42
CA LYS A 89 -25.64 0.38 4.93
C LYS A 89 -25.42 1.84 4.56
N GLN A 90 -25.07 2.63 5.56
CA GLN A 90 -24.48 3.95 5.37
C GLN A 90 -22.98 3.88 5.65
N SER A 91 -22.19 4.46 4.75
CA SER A 91 -20.74 4.54 4.82
C SER A 91 -20.34 6.00 4.67
N GLY A 92 -20.08 6.66 5.80
CA GLY A 92 -19.83 8.09 5.85
C GLY A 92 -21.10 8.95 5.82
N THR A 93 -20.94 10.21 5.46
CA THR A 93 -22.04 11.19 5.33
C THR A 93 -22.13 11.63 3.89
N VAL A 94 -23.21 11.26 3.21
CA VAL A 94 -23.49 11.68 1.85
C VAL A 94 -24.03 13.11 1.86
N SER A 95 -23.45 13.99 1.03
CA SER A 95 -23.92 15.37 0.91
C SER A 95 -23.62 15.95 -0.47
N ASP A 96 -24.47 16.87 -0.91
CA ASP A 96 -24.21 17.74 -2.06
C ASP A 96 -23.20 18.86 -1.75
N ASN A 97 -22.84 19.05 -0.48
CA ASN A 97 -21.87 20.02 -0.01
C ASN A 97 -20.58 19.33 0.44
N ASN A 98 -19.47 19.71 -0.19
CA ASN A 98 -18.12 19.21 0.10
C ASN A 98 -17.74 19.31 1.59
N GLU A 99 -18.11 20.39 2.29
CA GLU A 99 -17.75 20.58 3.72
C GLU A 99 -18.54 19.66 4.66
N LYS A 100 -19.70 19.16 4.21
CA LYS A 100 -20.56 18.26 5.00
C LYS A 100 -20.36 16.79 4.62
N GLU A 101 -19.73 16.53 3.49
CA GLU A 101 -19.36 15.18 3.08
C GLU A 101 -18.33 14.60 4.06
N VAL A 102 -18.61 13.39 4.54
CA VAL A 102 -17.65 12.62 5.34
C VAL A 102 -17.36 11.34 4.59
N ARG A 103 -16.23 11.29 3.89
CA ARG A 103 -15.76 10.12 3.12
C ARG A 103 -15.42 8.96 4.05
N TRP A 104 -15.71 7.74 3.61
CA TRP A 104 -15.53 6.53 4.43
C TRP A 104 -15.02 5.36 3.60
N ASP A 105 -13.83 4.87 3.94
CA ASP A 105 -13.28 3.64 3.35
C ASP A 105 -14.01 2.44 3.94
N THR A 106 -14.66 1.67 3.07
CA THR A 106 -15.49 0.53 3.45
C THR A 106 -14.68 -0.75 3.65
N HIS A 107 -13.40 -0.78 3.25
CA HIS A 107 -12.53 -1.95 3.24
C HIS A 107 -13.14 -3.19 2.57
N ALA A 108 -14.17 -3.01 1.73
CA ALA A 108 -15.03 -4.06 1.20
C ALA A 108 -15.62 -5.02 2.27
N ILE A 109 -15.90 -4.53 3.48
CA ILE A 109 -16.54 -5.35 4.52
C ILE A 109 -17.89 -5.86 4.01
N PRO A 110 -18.16 -7.19 4.03
CA PRO A 110 -19.40 -7.73 3.52
C PRO A 110 -20.62 -7.33 4.35
N VAL A 111 -21.67 -6.85 3.68
CA VAL A 111 -22.98 -6.53 4.25
C VAL A 111 -23.96 -7.61 3.82
N ALA A 112 -24.38 -8.47 4.75
CA ALA A 112 -25.38 -9.49 4.48
C ALA A 112 -26.76 -8.85 4.18
N PHE A 113 -27.50 -9.48 3.28
CA PHE A 113 -28.85 -9.05 2.92
C PHE A 113 -29.74 -10.26 2.67
N ASN A 114 -31.05 -10.05 2.81
CA ASN A 114 -32.05 -11.06 2.48
C ASN A 114 -32.52 -10.86 1.05
N TYR A 115 -32.71 -11.96 0.31
CA TYR A 115 -33.25 -11.93 -1.04
C TYR A 115 -34.21 -13.10 -1.28
N SER A 116 -35.07 -12.92 -2.27
CA SER A 116 -36.05 -13.90 -2.71
C SER A 116 -35.68 -14.38 -4.12
N PRO A 117 -35.17 -15.62 -4.28
CA PRO A 117 -34.80 -16.13 -5.60
C PRO A 117 -35.98 -16.09 -6.58
N GLY A 118 -35.71 -15.72 -7.82
CA GLY A 118 -36.71 -15.55 -8.88
C GLY A 118 -37.55 -14.26 -8.79
N LYS A 119 -37.38 -13.43 -7.76
CA LYS A 119 -37.98 -12.09 -7.70
C LYS A 119 -36.99 -11.02 -8.19
N VAL A 120 -37.55 -9.95 -8.75
CA VAL A 120 -36.80 -8.73 -9.08
C VAL A 120 -36.53 -7.99 -7.76
N HIS A 121 -35.27 -7.66 -7.54
CA HIS A 121 -34.81 -6.81 -6.46
C HIS A 121 -34.24 -5.51 -7.01
N GLU A 122 -34.54 -4.41 -6.34
CA GLU A 122 -34.02 -3.09 -6.68
C GLU A 122 -32.85 -2.74 -5.77
N ILE A 123 -31.68 -2.50 -6.35
CA ILE A 123 -30.53 -1.96 -5.63
C ILE A 123 -30.41 -0.50 -6.00
N ALA A 124 -30.34 0.37 -4.99
CA ALA A 124 -30.02 1.78 -5.19
C ALA A 124 -28.80 2.18 -4.36
N VAL A 125 -27.92 2.98 -4.93
CA VAL A 125 -26.77 3.57 -4.26
C VAL A 125 -26.84 5.07 -4.41
N ARG A 126 -26.93 5.77 -3.28
CA ARG A 126 -26.75 7.22 -3.23
C ARG A 126 -25.28 7.48 -2.89
N TYR A 127 -24.56 8.18 -3.74
CA TYR A 127 -23.11 8.34 -3.64
C TYR A 127 -22.72 9.81 -3.77
N SER A 128 -21.80 10.25 -2.92
CA SER A 128 -21.13 11.54 -3.07
C SER A 128 -19.62 11.42 -2.99
N ASN A 129 -18.94 12.22 -3.82
CA ASN A 129 -17.51 12.43 -3.76
C ASN A 129 -17.17 13.77 -4.43
N HIS A 130 -16.82 14.77 -3.63
CA HIS A 130 -16.50 16.12 -4.14
C HIS A 130 -15.01 16.32 -4.42
N ASP A 131 -14.14 15.45 -3.89
CA ASP A 131 -12.68 15.53 -4.05
C ASP A 131 -12.20 14.53 -5.12
N LYS A 132 -12.27 14.99 -6.37
CA LYS A 132 -11.95 14.20 -7.57
C LYS A 132 -10.46 13.84 -7.69
N GLU A 133 -9.57 14.64 -7.09
CA GLU A 133 -8.12 14.50 -7.26
C GLU A 133 -7.52 13.39 -6.36
N HIS A 134 -8.18 13.05 -5.25
CA HIS A 134 -7.66 12.10 -4.27
C HIS A 134 -8.47 10.80 -4.18
N SER A 135 -8.41 10.00 -5.24
CA SER A 135 -9.20 8.76 -5.39
C SER A 135 -8.42 7.48 -5.04
N TYR A 136 -7.87 7.40 -3.83
CA TYR A 136 -7.19 6.20 -3.32
C TYR A 136 -7.98 5.53 -2.18
N THR A 137 -8.07 4.21 -2.22
CA THR A 137 -8.64 3.37 -1.15
C THR A 137 -7.57 2.47 -0.53
N SER A 138 -7.89 1.83 0.59
CA SER A 138 -7.11 0.75 1.19
C SER A 138 -6.74 -0.39 0.23
N ARG A 139 -7.49 -0.57 -0.87
CA ARG A 139 -7.26 -1.60 -1.89
C ARG A 139 -6.68 -1.07 -3.20
N GLY A 140 -6.23 0.19 -3.23
CA GLY A 140 -5.62 0.84 -4.39
C GLY A 140 -6.48 1.96 -4.98
N LYS A 141 -6.09 2.44 -6.15
CA LYS A 141 -6.80 3.51 -6.86
C LYS A 141 -8.14 2.97 -7.38
N ILE A 142 -9.21 3.67 -7.08
CA ILE A 142 -10.52 3.47 -7.68
C ILE A 142 -10.87 4.79 -8.33
N ASP A 143 -10.93 4.81 -9.66
CA ASP A 143 -11.38 6.01 -10.38
C ASP A 143 -12.84 6.34 -9.97
N GLN A 144 -13.28 7.57 -10.22
CA GLN A 144 -14.45 8.18 -9.56
C GLN A 144 -15.66 7.22 -9.47
N GLY A 145 -16.16 7.00 -8.25
CA GLY A 145 -17.31 6.14 -7.99
C GLY A 145 -17.07 5.05 -6.96
N PHE A 146 -17.62 3.86 -7.22
CA PHE A 146 -17.58 2.71 -6.34
C PHE A 146 -17.63 1.38 -7.11
N SER A 147 -17.09 0.30 -6.58
CA SER A 147 -17.33 -1.06 -7.09
C SER A 147 -18.25 -1.78 -6.12
N LEU A 148 -19.43 -2.21 -6.58
CA LEU A 148 -20.34 -3.05 -5.80
C LEU A 148 -20.28 -4.48 -6.33
N ARG A 149 -19.98 -5.42 -5.43
CA ARG A 149 -19.94 -6.85 -5.74
C ARG A 149 -20.87 -7.63 -4.84
N ILE A 150 -21.41 -8.70 -5.40
CA ILE A 150 -22.19 -9.71 -4.69
C ILE A 150 -21.28 -10.89 -4.46
N VAL A 151 -21.05 -11.23 -3.19
CA VAL A 151 -20.13 -12.29 -2.78
C VAL A 151 -20.88 -13.33 -1.94
N ASN A 152 -20.33 -14.54 -1.88
CA ASN A 152 -20.75 -15.51 -0.88
C ASN A 152 -20.27 -15.04 0.50
N THR A 153 -21.19 -14.88 1.45
CA THR A 153 -20.91 -14.34 2.80
C THR A 153 -19.80 -15.11 3.50
N ASN A 154 -19.88 -16.45 3.54
CA ASN A 154 -18.94 -17.25 4.33
C ASN A 154 -17.53 -17.20 3.73
N LEU A 155 -17.44 -17.31 2.40
CA LEU A 155 -16.15 -17.27 1.71
C LEU A 155 -15.49 -15.88 1.87
N SER A 156 -16.25 -14.80 1.68
CA SER A 156 -15.70 -13.44 1.75
C SER A 156 -15.31 -13.02 3.16
N PHE A 157 -16.09 -13.38 4.19
CA PHE A 157 -15.72 -13.09 5.57
C PHE A 157 -14.47 -13.87 5.99
N LEU A 158 -14.39 -15.16 5.66
CA LEU A 158 -13.21 -15.96 6.01
C LEU A 158 -11.96 -15.49 5.28
N SER A 159 -12.06 -15.17 3.99
CA SER A 159 -10.92 -14.62 3.23
C SER A 159 -10.45 -13.30 3.82
N GLU A 160 -11.37 -12.39 4.16
CA GLU A 160 -11.03 -11.08 4.71
C GLU A 160 -10.35 -11.18 6.07
N ILE A 161 -10.90 -11.99 6.99
CA ILE A 161 -10.30 -12.23 8.30
C ILE A 161 -8.91 -12.84 8.15
N THR A 162 -8.77 -13.83 7.26
CA THR A 162 -7.51 -14.53 7.05
C THR A 162 -6.43 -13.59 6.50
N ILE A 163 -6.76 -12.78 5.48
CA ILE A 163 -5.85 -11.80 4.89
C ILE A 163 -5.48 -10.73 5.92
N SER A 164 -6.45 -10.21 6.66
CA SER A 164 -6.24 -9.19 7.70
C SER A 164 -5.33 -9.70 8.82
N LEU A 165 -5.54 -10.93 9.30
CA LEU A 165 -4.73 -11.54 10.35
C LEU A 165 -3.28 -11.78 9.90
N TYR A 166 -3.07 -12.40 8.73
CA TYR A 166 -1.71 -12.68 8.24
C TYR A 166 -0.95 -11.41 7.88
N THR A 167 -1.58 -10.51 7.12
CA THR A 167 -0.95 -9.25 6.71
C THR A 167 -0.70 -8.36 7.92
N GLY A 168 -1.69 -8.21 8.80
CA GLY A 168 -1.58 -7.42 10.02
C GLY A 168 -0.49 -7.93 10.95
N SER A 169 -0.43 -9.25 11.20
CA SER A 169 0.60 -9.86 12.06
C SER A 169 2.01 -9.65 11.49
N LEU A 170 2.17 -9.82 10.18
CA LEU A 170 3.46 -9.61 9.52
C LEU A 170 3.86 -8.14 9.53
N CYS A 171 2.93 -7.21 9.26
CA CYS A 171 3.18 -5.76 9.38
C CYS A 171 3.57 -5.36 10.82
N MET A 172 2.89 -5.88 11.84
CA MET A 172 3.24 -5.63 13.24
C MET A 172 4.66 -6.13 13.53
N LEU A 173 4.97 -7.38 13.16
CA LEU A 173 6.29 -7.96 13.35
C LEU A 173 7.38 -7.13 12.66
N MET A 174 7.16 -6.73 11.41
CA MET A 174 8.08 -5.88 10.64
C MET A 174 8.29 -4.53 11.31
N THR A 175 7.21 -3.85 11.67
CA THR A 175 7.25 -2.53 12.30
C THR A 175 8.04 -2.60 13.60
N THR A 176 7.70 -3.53 14.49
CA THR A 176 8.41 -3.69 15.76
C THR A 176 9.87 -4.03 15.53
N PHE A 177 10.19 -4.98 14.66
CA PHE A 177 11.57 -5.36 14.37
C PHE A 177 12.43 -4.17 13.90
N PHE A 178 11.96 -3.44 12.89
CA PHE A 178 12.73 -2.32 12.32
C PHE A 178 12.81 -1.11 13.24
N LEU A 179 11.72 -0.78 13.96
CA LEU A 179 11.73 0.32 14.93
C LEU A 179 12.61 0.00 16.15
N SER A 180 12.57 -1.23 16.68
CA SER A 180 13.46 -1.65 17.76
C SER A 180 14.93 -1.60 17.33
N LEU A 181 15.23 -2.05 16.11
CA LEU A 181 16.57 -2.00 15.57
C LEU A 181 17.04 -0.55 15.32
N GLY A 182 16.15 0.32 14.82
CA GLY A 182 16.43 1.74 14.72
C GLY A 182 16.75 2.35 16.08
N LEU A 183 15.90 2.10 17.08
CA LEU A 183 16.11 2.61 18.43
C LEU A 183 17.44 2.13 19.03
N LEU A 184 17.81 0.87 18.82
CA LEU A 184 19.11 0.34 19.25
C LEU A 184 20.27 1.14 18.64
N HIS A 185 20.25 1.38 17.33
CA HIS A 185 21.31 2.13 16.66
C HIS A 185 21.30 3.62 17.04
N LEU A 186 20.14 4.20 17.33
CA LEU A 186 20.05 5.55 17.88
C LEU A 186 20.72 5.61 19.27
N LEU A 187 20.43 4.66 20.15
CA LEU A 187 21.06 4.59 21.48
C LEU A 187 22.57 4.42 21.38
N ILE A 188 23.06 3.50 20.54
CA ILE A 188 24.50 3.31 20.31
C ILE A 188 25.15 4.60 19.81
N TYR A 189 24.48 5.34 18.92
CA TYR A 189 24.97 6.63 18.46
C TYR A 189 25.01 7.68 19.59
N LEU A 190 23.98 7.74 20.44
CA LEU A 190 23.93 8.67 21.56
C LEU A 190 25.05 8.42 22.57
N PHE A 191 25.37 7.15 22.86
CA PHE A 191 26.47 6.76 23.75
C PHE A 191 27.85 6.84 23.08
N TYR A 192 27.93 6.63 21.76
CA TYR A 192 29.17 6.62 20.99
C TYR A 192 29.07 7.42 19.67
N ARG A 193 29.04 8.75 19.82
CA ARG A 193 28.87 9.70 18.69
C ARG A 193 30.01 9.69 17.67
N LYS A 194 31.12 8.99 17.93
CA LYS A 194 32.24 8.90 17.00
C LYS A 194 31.91 8.08 15.75
N ASN A 195 30.97 7.13 15.84
CA ASN A 195 30.57 6.30 14.70
C ASN A 195 29.21 6.77 14.14
N ASN A 196 29.25 7.71 13.19
CA ASN A 196 28.08 8.24 12.50
C ASN A 196 27.29 7.18 11.70
N SER A 197 27.88 6.02 11.41
CA SER A 197 27.18 4.93 10.72
C SER A 197 25.93 4.47 11.47
N ASN A 198 25.96 4.52 12.80
CA ASN A 198 24.80 4.17 13.62
C ASN A 198 23.62 5.16 13.45
N LEU A 199 23.90 6.44 13.20
CA LEU A 199 22.85 7.42 12.93
C LEU A 199 22.18 7.18 11.57
N TYR A 200 22.97 6.93 10.52
CA TYR A 200 22.42 6.61 9.20
C TYR A 200 21.65 5.29 9.20
N TYR A 201 22.15 4.32 9.97
CA TYR A 201 21.45 3.06 10.19
C TYR A 201 20.11 3.27 10.88
N PHE A 202 20.06 4.11 11.93
CA PHE A 202 18.80 4.49 12.59
C PHE A 202 17.79 5.03 11.57
N PHE A 203 18.15 6.04 10.77
CA PHE A 203 17.23 6.60 9.79
C PHE A 203 16.76 5.55 8.79
N PHE A 204 17.67 4.71 8.28
CA PHE A 204 17.34 3.64 7.35
C PHE A 204 16.31 2.67 7.93
N THR A 205 16.58 2.11 9.12
CA THR A 205 15.66 1.13 9.72
C THR A 205 14.41 1.76 10.30
N PHE A 206 14.47 2.99 10.80
CA PHE A 206 13.30 3.72 11.27
C PHE A 206 12.31 3.92 10.12
N ILE A 207 12.80 4.42 8.98
CA ILE A 207 11.99 4.62 7.78
C ILE A 207 11.43 3.28 7.28
N LEU A 208 12.24 2.21 7.24
CA LEU A 208 11.74 0.87 6.90
C LEU A 208 10.61 0.38 7.81
N GLY A 209 10.60 0.77 9.09
CA GLY A 209 9.51 0.47 10.02
C GLY A 209 8.24 1.29 9.78
N MET A 210 8.34 2.48 9.19
CA MET A 210 7.19 3.34 8.88
C MET A 210 6.32 2.80 7.74
N PHE A 211 6.91 2.07 6.79
CA PHE A 211 6.18 1.43 5.67
C PHE A 211 5.13 0.39 6.12
N PRO A 212 5.48 -0.67 6.86
CA PRO A 212 4.48 -1.62 7.35
C PRO A 212 3.54 -1.00 8.38
N LEU A 213 3.96 0.04 9.11
CA LEU A 213 3.10 0.79 10.02
C LEU A 213 2.00 1.55 9.28
N SER A 214 2.31 2.19 8.14
CA SER A 214 1.28 2.87 7.36
C SER A 214 0.27 1.90 6.76
N ILE A 215 0.73 0.73 6.28
CA ILE A 215 -0.16 -0.34 5.82
C ILE A 215 -1.09 -0.76 6.96
N LEU A 216 -0.57 -0.92 8.18
CA LEU A 216 -1.38 -1.26 9.35
C LEU A 216 -2.39 -0.17 9.70
N ILE A 217 -2.00 1.11 9.65
CA ILE A 217 -2.90 2.24 9.90
C ILE A 217 -4.02 2.26 8.85
N THR A 218 -3.69 2.23 7.56
CA THR A 218 -4.64 2.26 6.44
C THR A 218 -5.59 1.04 6.45
N ALA A 219 -5.10 -0.14 6.85
CA ALA A 219 -5.91 -1.35 6.95
C ALA A 219 -6.92 -1.32 8.12
N ASN A 220 -6.70 -0.49 9.14
CA ASN A 220 -7.54 -0.44 10.34
C ASN A 220 -8.32 0.88 10.51
N THR A 221 -8.07 1.89 9.67
CA THR A 221 -8.80 3.16 9.69
C THR A 221 -9.81 3.23 8.56
N HIS A 222 -11.04 3.62 8.89
CA HIS A 222 -12.07 3.95 7.88
C HIS A 222 -12.01 5.42 7.44
N SER A 223 -11.26 6.26 8.15
CA SER A 223 -11.13 7.67 7.82
C SER A 223 -10.26 7.85 6.60
N PHE A 224 -10.84 8.41 5.54
CA PHE A 224 -10.11 8.76 4.33
C PHE A 224 -8.90 9.66 4.62
N ILE A 225 -9.07 10.69 5.46
CA ILE A 225 -8.02 11.66 5.80
C ILE A 225 -6.83 10.96 6.46
N VAL A 226 -7.08 10.06 7.42
CA VAL A 226 -6.00 9.32 8.10
C VAL A 226 -5.24 8.44 7.12
N SER A 227 -5.94 7.70 6.26
CA SER A 227 -5.32 6.88 5.21
C SER A 227 -4.49 7.73 4.24
N TRP A 228 -5.03 8.88 3.80
CA TRP A 228 -4.35 9.78 2.88
C TRP A 228 -3.08 10.39 3.48
N VAL A 229 -3.16 10.89 4.72
CA VAL A 229 -1.99 11.41 5.45
C VAL A 229 -0.94 10.32 5.65
N SER A 230 -1.36 9.11 6.05
CA SER A 230 -0.44 7.99 6.27
C SER A 230 0.31 7.62 4.98
N ASN A 231 -0.41 7.46 3.87
CA ASN A 231 0.19 7.16 2.57
C ASN A 231 1.10 8.29 2.08
N SER A 232 0.69 9.54 2.27
CA SER A 232 1.47 10.73 1.93
C SER A 232 2.82 10.74 2.66
N ILE A 233 2.82 10.55 3.98
CA ILE A 233 4.07 10.48 4.76
C ILE A 233 5.01 9.41 4.22
N VAL A 234 4.48 8.25 3.83
CA VAL A 234 5.31 7.14 3.33
C VAL A 234 5.94 7.44 1.98
N VAL A 235 5.19 8.09 1.09
CA VAL A 235 5.72 8.57 -0.19
C VAL A 235 6.91 9.52 0.04
N LEU A 236 6.76 10.50 0.94
CA LEU A 236 7.84 11.44 1.30
C LEU A 236 9.06 10.75 1.91
N LEU A 237 8.85 9.67 2.66
CA LEU A 237 9.95 8.93 3.26
C LEU A 237 10.69 8.02 2.26
N PHE A 238 10.12 7.77 1.08
CA PHE A 238 10.65 6.82 0.12
C PHE A 238 12.01 7.26 -0.46
N PRO A 239 12.20 8.49 -0.96
CA PRO A 239 13.53 8.91 -1.41
C PRO A 239 14.55 9.01 -0.28
N ILE A 240 14.09 9.41 0.91
CA ILE A 240 14.92 9.50 2.12
C ILE A 240 15.44 8.12 2.53
N LEU A 241 14.67 7.04 2.34
CA LEU A 241 15.11 5.67 2.56
C LEU A 241 16.38 5.35 1.75
N PHE A 242 16.37 5.60 0.43
CA PHE A 242 17.53 5.32 -0.43
C PHE A 242 18.73 6.20 -0.09
N ILE A 243 18.49 7.48 0.25
CA ILE A 243 19.54 8.39 0.72
C ILE A 243 20.17 7.88 2.01
N SER A 244 19.36 7.41 2.96
CA SER A 244 19.85 6.87 4.23
C SER A 244 20.68 5.60 4.04
N LEU A 245 20.30 4.73 3.09
CA LEU A 245 21.10 3.58 2.70
C LEU A 245 22.44 3.98 2.07
N LEU A 246 22.44 4.94 1.13
CA LEU A 246 23.69 5.47 0.56
C LEU A 246 24.58 6.11 1.63
N ALA A 247 23.99 6.84 2.58
CA ALA A 247 24.72 7.46 3.68
C ALA A 247 25.39 6.40 4.57
N LEU A 248 24.64 5.34 4.89
CA LEU A 248 25.13 4.18 5.64
C LEU A 248 26.29 3.48 4.93
N LEU A 249 26.15 3.17 3.64
CA LEU A 249 27.23 2.51 2.89
C LEU A 249 28.44 3.43 2.72
N ASN A 250 28.22 4.74 2.56
CA ASN A 250 29.29 5.71 2.51
C ASN A 250 30.09 5.73 3.81
N SER A 251 29.41 5.81 4.95
CA SER A 251 30.06 5.89 6.25
C SER A 251 30.81 4.62 6.63
N ILE A 252 30.40 3.45 6.12
CA ILE A 252 31.07 2.18 6.37
C ILE A 252 32.29 1.97 5.47
N PHE A 253 32.16 2.25 4.17
CA PHE A 253 33.19 1.87 3.18
C PHE A 253 34.17 2.99 2.82
N PHE A 254 33.84 4.25 3.10
CA PHE A 254 34.62 5.41 2.66
C PHE A 254 34.92 6.36 3.82
N GLU A 255 36.15 6.82 3.90
CA GLU A 255 36.63 7.73 4.97
C GLU A 255 36.09 9.15 4.81
N LYS A 256 35.77 9.55 3.57
CA LYS A 256 35.14 10.83 3.25
C LYS A 256 33.87 10.55 2.47
N PHE A 257 32.81 11.29 2.80
CA PHE A 257 31.60 11.30 2.00
C PHE A 257 31.91 11.66 0.54
N LEU A 258 31.33 10.92 -0.40
CA LEU A 258 31.45 11.23 -1.81
C LEU A 258 30.88 12.63 -2.08
N ALA A 259 31.59 13.46 -2.84
CA ALA A 259 31.19 14.86 -3.10
C ALA A 259 29.78 14.99 -3.71
N ARG A 260 29.33 13.97 -4.43
CA ARG A 260 28.00 13.87 -5.05
C ARG A 260 26.84 13.65 -4.07
N PHE A 261 27.12 13.26 -2.82
CA PHE A 261 26.06 12.96 -1.83
C PHE A 261 25.16 14.16 -1.53
N LYS A 262 25.70 15.39 -1.50
CA LYS A 262 24.92 16.61 -1.31
C LYS A 262 23.91 16.83 -2.43
N TRP A 263 24.32 16.60 -3.68
CA TRP A 263 23.45 16.71 -4.85
C TRP A 263 22.39 15.61 -4.89
N GLN A 264 22.73 14.41 -4.43
CA GLN A 264 21.78 13.31 -4.28
C GLN A 264 20.69 13.63 -3.24
N LEU A 265 21.05 14.26 -2.12
CA LEU A 265 20.08 14.72 -1.13
C LEU A 265 19.14 15.79 -1.70
N ILE A 266 19.69 16.77 -2.42
CA ILE A 266 18.87 17.80 -3.09
C ILE A 266 17.94 17.16 -4.13
N ALA A 267 18.44 16.20 -4.91
CA ALA A 267 17.65 15.48 -5.90
C ALA A 267 16.50 14.69 -5.25
N ALA A 268 16.72 14.05 -4.10
CA ALA A 268 15.66 13.35 -3.35
C ALA A 268 14.53 14.30 -2.95
N ILE A 269 14.88 15.45 -2.36
CA ILE A 269 13.90 16.48 -1.98
C ILE A 269 13.18 17.03 -3.22
N ALA A 270 13.90 17.27 -4.32
CA ALA A 270 13.30 17.76 -5.55
C ALA A 270 12.32 16.76 -6.17
N VAL A 271 12.63 15.46 -6.11
CA VAL A 271 11.74 14.38 -6.57
C VAL A 271 10.49 14.31 -5.71
N ASP A 272 10.63 14.40 -4.38
CA ASP A 272 9.48 14.47 -3.46
C ASP A 272 8.59 15.66 -3.79
N VAL A 273 9.16 16.87 -3.90
CA VAL A 273 8.39 18.08 -4.23
C VAL A 273 7.70 17.94 -5.59
N TYR A 274 8.39 17.42 -6.60
CA TYR A 274 7.81 17.23 -7.93
C TYR A 274 6.65 16.22 -7.92
N PHE A 275 6.83 15.09 -7.24
CA PHE A 275 5.79 14.07 -7.09
C PHE A 275 4.51 14.67 -6.49
N TYR A 276 4.66 15.47 -5.43
CA TYR A 276 3.52 16.14 -4.79
C TYR A 276 2.82 17.17 -5.67
N LEU A 277 3.57 17.86 -6.54
CA LEU A 277 3.01 18.89 -7.40
C LEU A 277 2.34 18.34 -8.67
N GLN A 278 2.81 17.22 -9.21
CA GLN A 278 2.37 16.71 -10.51
C GLN A 278 1.46 15.47 -10.43
N GLY A 279 1.30 14.88 -9.24
CA GLY A 279 0.45 13.71 -9.07
C GLY A 279 0.94 12.51 -9.89
N PRO A 280 0.07 11.81 -10.66
CA PRO A 280 0.43 10.57 -11.38
C PRO A 280 1.59 10.70 -12.37
N GLU A 281 1.83 11.88 -12.95
CA GLU A 281 2.98 12.11 -13.84
C GLU A 281 4.32 12.07 -13.08
N GLY A 282 4.29 12.25 -11.76
CA GLY A 282 5.43 12.12 -10.85
C GLY A 282 5.95 10.69 -10.68
N ASP A 283 5.13 9.67 -10.98
CA ASP A 283 5.49 8.25 -10.83
C ASP A 283 6.74 7.90 -11.65
N ILE A 284 6.83 8.42 -12.88
CA ILE A 284 7.97 8.16 -13.78
C ILE A 284 9.27 8.68 -13.16
N LEU A 285 9.24 9.89 -12.59
CA LEU A 285 10.43 10.47 -11.97
C LEU A 285 10.87 9.66 -10.74
N LEU A 286 9.91 9.18 -9.94
CA LEU A 286 10.19 8.31 -8.82
C LEU A 286 10.84 6.98 -9.28
N TYR A 287 10.34 6.35 -10.35
CA TYR A 287 10.96 5.14 -10.89
C TYR A 287 12.39 5.36 -11.42
N LEU A 288 12.63 6.48 -12.11
CA LEU A 288 13.97 6.88 -12.55
C LEU A 288 14.90 7.10 -11.36
N PHE A 289 14.41 7.74 -10.30
CA PHE A 289 15.14 7.92 -9.06
C PHE A 289 15.52 6.57 -8.43
N ILE A 290 14.58 5.65 -8.26
CA ILE A 290 14.84 4.30 -7.70
C ILE A 290 15.90 3.56 -8.52
N THR A 291 15.78 3.64 -9.85
CA THR A 291 16.72 2.99 -10.77
C THR A 291 18.13 3.57 -10.62
N TYR A 292 18.25 4.90 -10.61
CA TYR A 292 19.52 5.58 -10.39
C TYR A 292 20.17 5.20 -9.05
N PHE A 293 19.39 5.20 -7.96
CA PHE A 293 19.91 4.85 -6.63
C PHE A 293 20.29 3.37 -6.51
N SER A 294 19.55 2.49 -7.16
CA SER A 294 19.89 1.06 -7.22
C SER A 294 21.23 0.86 -7.91
N ILE A 295 21.46 1.52 -9.05
CA ILE A 295 22.74 1.48 -9.78
C ILE A 295 23.87 2.05 -8.92
N GLU A 296 23.67 3.21 -8.30
CA GLU A 296 24.68 3.85 -7.46
C GLU A 296 25.07 2.97 -6.27
N THR A 297 24.09 2.31 -5.65
CA THR A 297 24.32 1.38 -4.53
C THR A 297 25.16 0.18 -4.99
N LEU A 298 24.87 -0.39 -6.16
CA LEU A 298 25.67 -1.46 -6.76
C LEU A 298 27.11 -0.99 -7.04
N VAL A 299 27.28 0.20 -7.60
CA VAL A 299 28.60 0.78 -7.88
C VAL A 299 29.40 0.93 -6.60
N MET A 300 28.80 1.41 -5.50
CA MET A 300 29.47 1.53 -4.20
C MET A 300 29.92 0.18 -3.65
N ILE A 301 29.08 -0.87 -3.75
CA ILE A 301 29.44 -2.23 -3.32
C ILE A 301 30.60 -2.76 -4.17
N ILE A 302 30.54 -2.63 -5.49
CA ILE A 302 31.60 -3.07 -6.41
C ILE A 302 32.91 -2.35 -6.08
N GLN A 303 32.87 -1.04 -5.84
CA GLN A 303 34.05 -0.27 -5.44
C GLN A 303 34.60 -0.73 -4.09
N ALA A 304 33.74 -0.99 -3.09
CA ALA A 304 34.15 -1.45 -1.77
C ALA A 304 34.81 -2.84 -1.83
N VAL A 305 34.25 -3.76 -2.64
CA VAL A 305 34.80 -5.10 -2.86
C VAL A 305 36.13 -5.03 -3.61
N ARG A 306 36.23 -4.22 -4.68
CA ARG A 306 37.48 -4.01 -5.43
C ARG A 306 38.58 -3.41 -4.58
N LYS A 307 38.24 -2.45 -3.71
CA LYS A 307 39.15 -1.83 -2.72
C LYS A 307 39.41 -2.71 -1.49
N ARG A 308 38.89 -3.96 -1.46
CA ARG A 308 39.04 -4.93 -0.37
C ARG A 308 38.70 -4.35 1.01
N ARG A 309 37.69 -3.48 1.09
CA ARG A 309 37.22 -2.92 2.36
C ARG A 309 36.72 -4.05 3.27
N LYS A 310 37.01 -3.94 4.57
CA LYS A 310 36.59 -4.93 5.58
C LYS A 310 35.07 -5.07 5.54
N GLY A 311 34.57 -6.30 5.59
CA GLY A 311 33.13 -6.58 5.59
C GLY A 311 32.38 -6.36 4.27
N ALA A 312 33.00 -5.80 3.23
CA ALA A 312 32.32 -5.41 2.00
C ALA A 312 31.56 -6.56 1.32
N LYS A 313 32.10 -7.78 1.36
CA LYS A 313 31.42 -8.97 0.81
C LYS A 313 30.17 -9.37 1.61
N ILE A 314 30.20 -9.21 2.93
CA ILE A 314 29.10 -9.62 3.82
C ILE A 314 27.94 -8.64 3.64
N ILE A 315 28.21 -7.35 3.81
CA ILE A 315 27.22 -6.28 3.67
C ILE A 315 26.71 -6.23 2.21
N GLY A 316 27.63 -6.36 1.24
CA GLY A 316 27.29 -6.37 -0.18
C GLY A 316 26.31 -7.49 -0.55
N ALA A 317 26.42 -8.67 0.06
CA ALA A 317 25.47 -9.77 -0.19
C ALA A 317 24.04 -9.43 0.26
N GLY A 318 23.88 -8.82 1.44
CA GLY A 318 22.58 -8.36 1.91
C GLY A 318 21.99 -7.30 0.98
N VAL A 319 22.77 -6.26 0.68
CA VAL A 319 22.30 -5.18 -0.21
C VAL A 319 21.98 -5.68 -1.62
N LEU A 320 22.74 -6.64 -2.16
CA LEU A 320 22.44 -7.25 -3.46
C LEU A 320 21.10 -7.98 -3.47
N PHE A 321 20.75 -8.67 -2.38
CA PHE A 321 19.46 -9.34 -2.28
C PHE A 321 18.30 -8.34 -2.23
N PHE A 322 18.45 -7.26 -1.45
CA PHE A 322 17.50 -6.15 -1.43
C PHE A 322 17.33 -5.49 -2.81
N ILE A 323 18.43 -5.12 -3.48
CA ILE A 323 18.38 -4.50 -4.82
C ILE A 323 17.80 -5.46 -5.86
N GLY A 324 18.13 -6.74 -5.79
CA GLY A 324 17.57 -7.76 -6.69
C GLY A 324 16.04 -7.79 -6.61
N PHE A 325 15.49 -7.74 -5.40
CA PHE A 325 14.04 -7.66 -5.19
C PHE A 325 13.44 -6.34 -5.73
N VAL A 326 14.11 -5.19 -5.49
CA VAL A 326 13.68 -3.90 -6.03
C VAL A 326 13.64 -3.91 -7.57
N VAL A 327 14.66 -4.47 -8.22
CA VAL A 327 14.72 -4.59 -9.69
C VAL A 327 13.62 -5.48 -10.23
N VAL A 328 13.37 -6.64 -9.60
CA VAL A 328 12.26 -7.52 -9.99
C VAL A 328 10.92 -6.79 -9.85
N SER A 329 10.73 -6.04 -8.76
CA SER A 329 9.51 -5.25 -8.52
C SER A 329 9.32 -4.18 -9.61
N LEU A 330 10.39 -3.47 -9.99
CA LEU A 330 10.36 -2.49 -11.09
C LEU A 330 10.01 -3.13 -12.43
N ILE A 331 10.55 -4.31 -12.74
CA ILE A 331 10.24 -5.05 -13.97
C ILE A 331 8.76 -5.43 -13.99
N VAL A 332 8.23 -5.95 -12.88
CA VAL A 332 6.82 -6.32 -12.75
C VAL A 332 5.92 -5.11 -12.97
N VAL A 333 6.19 -3.98 -12.30
CA VAL A 333 5.42 -2.75 -12.45
C VAL A 333 5.50 -2.20 -13.88
N THR A 334 6.68 -2.22 -14.48
CA THR A 334 6.86 -1.76 -15.88
C THR A 334 6.08 -2.64 -16.85
N TYR A 335 6.10 -3.95 -16.63
CA TYR A 335 5.31 -4.91 -17.42
C TYR A 335 3.81 -4.67 -17.27
N THR A 336 3.30 -4.46 -16.05
CA THR A 336 1.87 -4.21 -15.82
C THR A 336 1.41 -2.91 -16.50
N MET A 337 2.23 -1.86 -16.42
CA MET A 337 1.95 -0.58 -17.07
C MET A 337 1.94 -0.70 -18.60
N LEU A 338 2.94 -1.37 -19.19
CA LEU A 338 3.06 -1.54 -20.65
C LEU A 338 1.98 -2.46 -21.23
N ALA A 339 1.70 -3.57 -20.56
CA ALA A 339 0.72 -4.55 -21.00
C ALA A 339 -0.73 -4.06 -20.79
N LYS A 340 -0.94 -2.95 -20.06
CA LYS A 340 -2.24 -2.49 -19.56
C LYS A 340 -3.02 -3.62 -18.86
N THR A 341 -2.28 -4.58 -18.29
CA THR A 341 -2.86 -5.70 -17.56
C THR A 341 -2.74 -5.42 -16.08
N ASN A 342 -3.85 -5.53 -15.37
CA ASN A 342 -3.81 -5.62 -13.93
C ASN A 342 -3.30 -7.02 -13.57
N VAL A 343 -2.07 -7.11 -13.06
CA VAL A 343 -1.64 -8.33 -12.40
C VAL A 343 -2.37 -8.36 -11.07
N ASN A 344 -3.41 -9.19 -11.01
CA ASN A 344 -4.18 -9.39 -9.79
C ASN A 344 -3.32 -10.17 -8.79
N PHE A 345 -2.54 -9.44 -8.00
CA PHE A 345 -1.93 -9.96 -6.77
C PHE A 345 -2.93 -10.04 -5.62
N ALA A 346 -4.17 -9.60 -5.84
CA ALA A 346 -5.21 -9.55 -4.83
C ALA A 346 -5.76 -10.95 -4.55
N GLY A 347 -5.41 -11.52 -3.40
CA GLY A 347 -6.10 -12.68 -2.82
C GLY A 347 -5.21 -13.88 -2.52
N GLY A 348 -5.39 -14.46 -1.33
CA GLY A 348 -4.83 -15.76 -0.96
C GLY A 348 -3.32 -15.84 -0.75
N VAL A 349 -2.77 -17.03 -0.99
CA VAL A 349 -1.38 -17.44 -0.67
C VAL A 349 -0.35 -16.66 -1.48
N SER A 350 -0.65 -16.24 -2.72
CA SER A 350 0.26 -15.49 -3.57
C SER A 350 0.58 -14.09 -3.01
N ALA A 351 -0.42 -13.38 -2.49
CA ALA A 351 -0.22 -12.08 -1.86
C ALA A 351 0.70 -12.20 -0.64
N PHE A 352 0.46 -13.23 0.19
CA PHE A 352 1.29 -13.54 1.35
C PHE A 352 2.73 -13.88 0.96
N ILE A 353 2.94 -14.71 -0.08
CA ILE A 353 4.29 -15.06 -0.55
C ILE A 353 5.05 -13.83 -1.02
N ILE A 354 4.42 -12.92 -1.77
CA ILE A 354 5.05 -11.69 -2.25
C ILE A 354 5.42 -10.80 -1.07
N PHE A 355 4.51 -10.65 -0.10
CA PHE A 355 4.75 -9.84 1.09
C PHE A 355 5.87 -10.43 1.97
N LEU A 356 5.93 -11.77 2.08
CA LEU A 356 7.02 -12.48 2.74
C LEU A 356 8.36 -12.32 2.00
N ALA A 357 8.35 -12.39 0.67
CA ALA A 357 9.54 -12.16 -0.14
C ALA A 357 10.07 -10.73 0.02
N LEU A 358 9.16 -9.74 0.03
CA LEU A 358 9.49 -8.35 0.37
C LEU A 358 10.14 -8.27 1.75
N PHE A 359 9.53 -8.88 2.77
CA PHE A 359 10.08 -8.89 4.13
C PHE A 359 11.51 -9.46 4.19
N LEU A 360 11.74 -10.63 3.59
CA LEU A 360 13.05 -11.27 3.53
C LEU A 360 14.07 -10.40 2.78
N SER A 361 13.63 -9.70 1.72
CA SER A 361 14.48 -8.79 0.96
C SER A 361 14.94 -7.60 1.80
N VAL A 362 14.05 -7.01 2.60
CA VAL A 362 14.38 -5.86 3.44
C VAL A 362 15.24 -6.26 4.64
N ILE A 363 14.96 -7.41 5.27
CA ILE A 363 15.75 -7.93 6.40
C ILE A 363 17.20 -8.28 6.02
N SER A 364 17.46 -8.58 4.75
CA SER A 364 18.79 -8.97 4.28
C SER A 364 19.89 -7.94 4.63
N ILE A 365 19.56 -6.64 4.61
CA ILE A 365 20.51 -5.58 4.95
C ILE A 365 20.82 -5.61 6.46
N PRO A 366 19.83 -5.51 7.38
CA PRO A 366 20.09 -5.68 8.81
C PRO A 366 20.84 -6.94 9.20
N VAL A 367 20.47 -8.09 8.64
CA VAL A 367 21.12 -9.37 8.95
C VAL A 367 22.59 -9.34 8.52
N SER A 368 22.86 -8.84 7.30
CA SER A 368 24.23 -8.71 6.81
C SER A 368 25.08 -7.79 7.70
N MET A 369 24.47 -6.73 8.23
CA MET A 369 25.12 -5.77 9.11
C MET A 369 25.37 -6.33 10.52
N SER A 370 24.41 -7.08 11.09
CA SER A 370 24.62 -7.80 12.36
C SER A 370 25.77 -8.82 12.25
N ILE A 371 25.83 -9.58 11.15
CA ILE A 371 26.93 -10.52 10.89
C ILE A 371 28.27 -9.77 10.77
N TYR A 372 28.27 -8.63 10.07
CA TYR A 372 29.46 -7.80 9.95
C TYR A 372 29.95 -7.28 11.30
N LEU A 373 29.06 -6.71 12.12
CA LEU A 373 29.40 -6.18 13.44
C LEU A 373 29.88 -7.28 14.39
N ALA A 374 29.23 -8.44 14.40
CA ALA A 374 29.66 -9.58 15.20
C ALA A 374 31.07 -10.04 14.81
N LYS A 375 31.38 -10.09 13.51
CA LYS A 375 32.71 -10.44 13.01
C LYS A 375 33.76 -9.38 13.37
N ASP A 376 33.43 -8.11 13.23
CA ASP A 376 34.33 -7.00 13.55
C ASP A 376 34.64 -6.93 15.05
N PHE A 377 33.62 -7.15 15.89
CA PHE A 377 33.76 -7.25 17.34
C PHE A 377 34.67 -8.43 17.73
N ALA A 378 34.42 -9.62 17.19
CA ALA A 378 35.25 -10.80 17.45
C ALA A 378 36.71 -10.59 17.01
N GLN A 379 36.94 -9.93 15.86
CA GLN A 379 38.28 -9.64 15.39
C GLN A 379 38.99 -8.60 16.27
N THR A 380 38.26 -7.58 16.72
CA THR A 380 38.79 -6.55 17.61
C THR A 380 39.17 -7.15 18.96
N ASN A 381 38.32 -8.02 19.52
CA ASN A 381 38.62 -8.67 20.80
C ASN A 381 39.86 -9.58 20.70
N LYS A 382 39.97 -10.39 19.64
CA LYS A 382 41.18 -11.20 19.38
C LYS A 382 42.44 -10.35 19.22
N ASN A 383 42.33 -9.19 18.59
CA ASN A 383 43.47 -8.28 18.43
C ASN A 383 43.86 -7.61 19.77
N LEU A 384 42.89 -7.30 20.62
CA LEU A 384 43.14 -6.78 21.97
C LEU A 384 43.80 -7.83 22.86
N GLU A 385 43.32 -9.07 22.83
CA GLU A 385 43.90 -10.20 23.55
C GLU A 385 45.37 -10.44 23.14
N LYS A 386 45.66 -10.42 21.84
CA LYS A 386 47.05 -10.51 21.35
C LYS A 386 47.94 -9.38 21.85
N LYS A 387 47.43 -8.15 21.88
CA LYS A 387 48.18 -6.99 22.38
C LYS A 387 48.43 -7.05 23.89
N LEU A 388 47.51 -7.65 24.66
CA LEU A 388 47.71 -7.87 26.09
C LEU A 388 48.85 -8.86 26.33
N ILE A 389 48.90 -9.96 25.57
CA ILE A 389 49.98 -10.96 25.64
C ILE A 389 51.34 -10.36 25.20
N GLU A 390 51.35 -9.38 24.28
CA GLU A 390 52.60 -8.71 23.86
C GLU A 390 53.14 -7.71 24.91
N ILE A 391 52.32 -7.32 25.90
CA ILE A 391 52.67 -6.34 26.94
C ILE A 391 53.00 -7.02 28.29
N GLU A 392 52.50 -8.24 28.51
CA GLU A 392 52.95 -9.15 29.58
C GLU A 392 54.27 -9.84 29.23
#